data_AF-I7G7H4-F1
#
_entry.id   AF-I7G7H4-F1
#
_cell.length_a   1.000
_cell.length_b   1.000
_cell.length_c   1.000
_cell.angle_alpha   90.00
_cell.angle_beta   90.00
_cell.angle_gamma   90.00
#
_symmetry.space_group_name_H-M   'P 1'
#
loop_
_entity.id
_entity.type
_entity.pdbx_description
1 polymer ?
#
loop_
_entity_poly.entity_id
_entity_poly.type
_entity_poly.pdbx_seq_one_letter_code
_entity_poly.pdbx_strand_id
1 'polypeptide(L)'
;MRQLSPAAPRTPVETFHGAQLRDWAGQCLRSPYGLLYTRLTERGGVPMETEAGEIIEANVLGSIDLPAGAGAAAAVDGWMRMQLRERDIPSDDDAALERIVFEEGEIVGVALATADGPRTVRVRHGIAVSTEVPAAGRRRMETAQTLRVALVGRSASRFSRVELLTIPSAGHPDDLAQGNGAPHSHARRS
;
A
#
# COMPACT_ATOMS: atom_id res chain seq x y z
N MET A 1 -16.20 -4.59 1.57
CA MET A 1 -15.63 -3.49 0.75
C MET A 1 -15.90 -2.22 1.49
N ARG A 2 -15.05 -1.21 1.32
CA ARG A 2 -15.21 0.08 1.97
C ARG A 2 -15.51 1.12 0.90
N GLN A 3 -16.57 1.91 1.08
CA GLN A 3 -16.81 3.09 0.27
C GLN A 3 -15.98 4.24 0.82
N LEU A 4 -15.39 5.01 -0.08
CA LEU A 4 -14.57 6.18 0.26
C LEU A 4 -15.03 7.39 -0.53
N SER A 5 -14.91 8.56 0.11
CA SER A 5 -15.11 9.86 -0.53
C SER A 5 -13.86 10.72 -0.31
N PRO A 6 -13.52 11.65 -1.21
CA PRO A 6 -12.44 12.62 -0.96
C PRO A 6 -12.68 13.37 0.36
N ALA A 7 -11.65 13.46 1.20
CA ALA A 7 -11.76 14.24 2.42
C ALA A 7 -11.88 15.73 2.10
N ALA A 8 -12.71 16.46 2.84
CA ALA A 8 -12.78 17.92 2.71
C ALA A 8 -11.42 18.57 3.04
N PRO A 9 -11.03 19.69 2.40
CA PRO A 9 -9.84 20.43 2.77
C PRO A 9 -9.94 20.87 4.23
N ARG A 10 -9.06 20.37 5.10
CA ARG A 10 -9.05 20.73 6.52
C ARG A 10 -7.91 21.69 6.82
N THR A 11 -8.26 22.81 7.46
CA THR A 11 -7.33 23.66 8.21
C THR A 11 -7.73 23.51 9.67
N PRO A 12 -7.31 22.44 10.36
CA PRO A 12 -5.97 22.40 10.96
C PRO A 12 -5.26 21.03 10.86
N VAL A 13 -3.98 21.01 11.26
CA VAL A 13 -3.14 19.81 11.43
C VAL A 13 -3.93 18.71 12.16
N GLU A 14 -3.98 17.52 11.58
CA GLU A 14 -4.65 16.36 12.17
C GLU A 14 -4.09 16.07 13.56
N THR A 15 -4.97 15.86 14.54
CA THR A 15 -4.52 15.54 15.91
C THR A 15 -3.92 14.14 15.92
N PHE A 16 -2.73 14.00 16.49
CA PHE A 16 -2.08 12.70 16.60
C PHE A 16 -2.82 11.81 17.60
N HIS A 17 -3.47 10.75 17.11
CA HIS A 17 -4.17 9.75 17.94
C HIS A 17 -3.39 8.44 17.99
N GLY A 18 -2.45 8.31 18.92
CA GLY A 18 -1.57 7.13 19.04
C GLY A 18 -2.30 5.80 19.18
N ALA A 19 -3.45 5.76 19.87
CA ALA A 19 -4.28 4.55 19.99
C ALA A 19 -4.82 4.11 18.63
N GLN A 20 -5.29 5.05 17.80
CA GLN A 20 -5.78 4.75 16.46
C GLN A 20 -4.68 4.22 15.55
N LEU A 21 -3.46 4.76 15.67
CA LEU A 21 -2.30 4.25 14.91
C LEU A 21 -1.90 2.84 15.34
N ARG A 22 -1.98 2.52 16.63
CA ARG A 22 -1.75 1.16 17.14
C ARG A 22 -2.82 0.19 16.61
N ASP A 23 -4.08 0.59 16.63
CA ASP A 23 -5.18 -0.25 16.16
C ASP A 23 -5.07 -0.48 14.65
N TRP A 24 -4.69 0.56 13.89
CA TRP A 24 -4.36 0.48 12.46
C TRP A 24 -3.19 -0.47 12.18
N ALA A 25 -2.10 -0.36 12.95
CA ALA A 25 -0.96 -1.28 12.83
C ALA A 25 -1.40 -2.73 13.07
N GLY A 26 -2.20 -2.98 14.11
CA GLY A 26 -2.75 -4.30 14.40
C GLY A 26 -3.63 -4.84 13.27
N GLN A 27 -4.42 -3.98 12.62
CA GLN A 27 -5.22 -4.34 11.45
C GLN A 27 -4.36 -4.69 10.24
N CYS A 28 -3.28 -3.95 9.98
CA CYS A 28 -2.35 -4.24 8.89
C CYS A 28 -1.61 -5.55 9.14
N LEU A 29 -1.11 -5.77 10.36
CA LEU A 29 -0.40 -7.00 10.76
C LEU A 29 -1.24 -8.27 10.62
N ARG A 30 -2.58 -8.16 10.72
CA ARG A 30 -3.52 -9.28 10.52
C ARG A 30 -4.06 -9.39 9.10
N SER A 31 -3.69 -8.47 8.21
CA SER A 31 -4.09 -8.52 6.81
C SER A 31 -3.12 -9.42 6.04
N PRO A 32 -3.59 -10.26 5.10
CA PRO A 32 -2.71 -10.94 4.16
C PRO A 32 -2.04 -10.00 3.14
N TYR A 33 -2.53 -8.75 3.06
CA TYR A 33 -1.97 -7.71 2.21
C TYR A 33 -1.41 -6.55 3.04
N GLY A 34 -0.98 -6.83 4.27
CA GLY A 34 -0.36 -5.85 5.14
C GLY A 34 1.08 -5.58 4.75
N LEU A 35 1.51 -4.33 4.88
CA LEU A 35 2.88 -3.88 4.65
C LEU A 35 3.36 -3.04 5.82
N LEU A 36 4.61 -3.27 6.22
CA LEU A 36 5.39 -2.42 7.12
C LEU A 36 6.53 -1.78 6.34
N TYR A 37 6.63 -0.46 6.40
CA TYR A 37 7.78 0.28 5.87
C TYR A 37 8.79 0.57 6.96
N THR A 38 10.07 0.47 6.64
CA THR A 38 11.12 0.82 7.60
C THR A 38 11.29 2.34 7.77
N ARG A 39 10.97 3.11 6.73
CA ARG A 39 10.91 4.58 6.77
C ARG A 39 9.49 5.09 6.61
N LEU A 40 9.16 6.16 7.33
CA LEU A 40 7.95 6.93 7.08
C LEU A 40 8.21 7.76 5.82
N THR A 41 7.70 7.31 4.69
CA THR A 41 7.79 8.04 3.42
C THR A 41 6.49 8.82 3.21
N GLU A 42 6.59 10.00 2.60
CA GLU A 42 5.42 10.66 2.03
C GLU A 42 4.93 9.79 0.87
N ARG A 43 3.84 9.05 1.10
CA ARG A 43 3.34 8.03 0.17
C ARG A 43 2.54 8.60 -1.01
N GLY A 44 2.34 9.93 -1.03
CA GLY A 44 1.57 10.62 -2.06
C GLY A 44 0.13 10.14 -2.18
N GLY A 45 -0.44 9.57 -1.12
CA GLY A 45 -1.82 9.09 -1.12
C GLY A 45 -2.82 10.24 -1.05
N VAL A 46 -3.97 10.08 -1.70
CA VAL A 46 -5.08 11.05 -1.61
C VAL A 46 -5.79 10.85 -0.27
N PRO A 47 -5.99 11.91 0.54
CA PRO A 47 -6.79 11.83 1.75
C PRO A 47 -8.25 11.48 1.41
N MET A 48 -8.73 10.37 1.97
CA MET A 48 -10.09 9.89 1.81
C MET A 48 -10.75 9.74 3.17
N GLU A 49 -12.04 10.00 3.21
CA GLU A 49 -12.88 9.77 4.39
C GLU A 49 -13.69 8.49 4.22
N THR A 50 -13.73 7.72 5.29
CA THR A 50 -14.44 6.44 5.37
C THR A 50 -15.86 6.67 5.91
N GLU A 51 -16.78 5.72 5.73
CA GLU A 51 -18.14 5.84 6.27
C GLU A 51 -18.20 6.08 7.79
N ALA A 52 -17.16 5.68 8.53
CA ALA A 52 -17.03 5.91 9.96
C ALA A 52 -16.41 7.27 10.33
N GLY A 53 -16.16 8.14 9.36
CA GLY A 53 -15.51 9.45 9.56
C GLY A 53 -13.99 9.38 9.76
N GLU A 54 -13.38 8.22 9.56
CA GLU A 54 -11.92 8.09 9.64
C GLU A 54 -11.25 8.62 8.38
N ILE A 55 -10.17 9.39 8.53
CA ILE A 55 -9.32 9.79 7.42
C ILE A 55 -8.25 8.72 7.17
N ILE A 56 -8.07 8.38 5.90
CA ILE A 56 -7.03 7.48 5.42
C ILE A 56 -6.31 8.11 4.22
N GLU A 57 -5.12 7.64 3.92
CA GLU A 57 -4.43 7.96 2.68
C GLU A 57 -4.62 6.78 1.71
N ALA A 58 -5.19 7.04 0.53
CA ALA A 58 -5.38 6.02 -0.50
C ALA A 58 -4.52 6.33 -1.73
N ASN A 59 -3.66 5.38 -2.11
CA ASN A 59 -2.98 5.39 -3.39
C ASN A 59 -3.62 4.32 -4.29
N VAL A 60 -4.38 4.76 -5.30
CA VAL A 60 -5.08 3.86 -6.24
C VAL A 60 -4.07 3.29 -7.23
N LEU A 61 -3.90 1.97 -7.20
CA LEU A 61 -2.93 1.25 -8.02
C LEU A 61 -3.52 0.78 -9.37
N GLY A 62 -4.85 0.66 -9.45
CA GLY A 62 -5.58 0.27 -10.64
C GLY A 62 -7.00 -0.21 -10.32
N SER A 63 -7.63 -0.88 -11.29
CA SER A 63 -8.97 -1.45 -11.14
C SER A 63 -8.96 -2.95 -11.47
N ILE A 64 -9.91 -3.68 -10.89
CA ILE A 64 -10.15 -5.10 -11.15
C ILE A 64 -11.65 -5.33 -11.38
N ASP A 65 -11.97 -6.05 -12.45
CA ASP A 65 -13.31 -6.52 -12.72
C ASP A 65 -13.51 -7.88 -12.05
N LEU A 66 -14.46 -7.96 -11.13
CA LEU A 66 -14.78 -9.19 -10.44
C LEU A 66 -16.13 -9.73 -10.91
N PRO A 67 -16.20 -10.91 -11.53
CA PRO A 67 -17.46 -11.54 -11.85
C PRO A 67 -18.17 -12.04 -10.58
N ALA A 68 -19.49 -12.24 -10.68
CA ALA A 68 -20.27 -12.87 -9.62
C ALA A 68 -19.68 -14.26 -9.28
N GLY A 69 -19.58 -14.58 -7.99
CA GLY A 69 -18.98 -15.80 -7.47
C GLY A 69 -17.45 -15.78 -7.33
N ALA A 70 -16.74 -14.78 -7.87
CA ALA A 70 -15.28 -14.69 -7.76
C ALA A 70 -14.82 -14.49 -6.31
N GLY A 71 -13.75 -15.19 -5.92
CA GLY A 71 -13.11 -14.97 -4.62
C GLY A 71 -12.22 -13.73 -4.66
N ALA A 72 -12.49 -12.74 -3.80
CA ALA A 72 -11.78 -11.47 -3.82
C ALA A 72 -10.26 -11.63 -3.62
N ALA A 73 -9.83 -12.53 -2.72
CA ALA A 73 -8.41 -12.74 -2.47
C ALA A 73 -7.66 -13.30 -3.68
N ALA A 74 -8.17 -14.38 -4.27
CA ALA A 74 -7.58 -14.99 -5.46
C ALA A 74 -7.53 -14.00 -6.65
N ALA A 75 -8.53 -13.13 -6.78
CA ALA A 75 -8.56 -12.11 -7.80
C ALA A 75 -7.50 -11.01 -7.56
N VAL A 76 -7.34 -10.55 -6.32
CA VAL A 76 -6.28 -9.59 -5.94
C VAL A 76 -4.89 -10.20 -6.17
N ASP A 77 -4.67 -11.45 -5.77
CA ASP A 77 -3.40 -12.15 -6.01
C ASP A 77 -3.09 -12.27 -7.51
N GLY A 78 -4.10 -12.67 -8.30
CA GLY A 78 -3.98 -12.76 -9.76
C GLY A 78 -3.65 -11.41 -10.39
N TRP A 79 -4.33 -10.35 -9.95
CA TRP A 79 -4.10 -8.99 -10.40
C TRP A 79 -2.71 -8.48 -10.02
N MET A 80 -2.23 -8.69 -8.79
CA MET A 80 -0.88 -8.30 -8.39
C MET A 80 0.20 -9.01 -9.22
N ARG A 81 0.07 -10.34 -9.42
CA ARG A 81 1.00 -11.09 -10.28
C ARG A 81 0.98 -10.61 -11.72
N MET A 82 -0.19 -10.24 -12.24
CA MET A 82 -0.31 -9.62 -13.57
C MET A 82 0.41 -8.27 -13.61
N GLN A 83 0.20 -7.40 -12.62
CA GLN A 83 0.89 -6.11 -12.54
C GLN A 83 2.42 -6.25 -12.43
N LEU A 84 2.94 -7.24 -11.70
CA LEU A 84 4.38 -7.52 -11.66
C LEU A 84 4.93 -7.81 -13.05
N ARG A 85 4.25 -8.66 -13.83
CA ARG A 85 4.65 -8.99 -15.20
C ARG A 85 4.52 -7.81 -16.16
N GLU A 86 3.40 -7.12 -16.12
CA GLU A 86 3.11 -6.00 -17.05
C GLU A 86 4.04 -4.81 -16.83
N ARG A 87 4.49 -4.59 -15.59
CA ARG A 87 5.37 -3.49 -15.21
C ARG A 87 6.84 -3.88 -15.17
N ASP A 88 7.18 -5.11 -15.56
CA ASP A 88 8.53 -5.67 -15.54
C ASP A 88 9.23 -5.45 -14.18
N ILE A 89 8.50 -5.70 -13.10
CA ILE A 89 9.04 -5.57 -11.74
C ILE A 89 9.83 -6.84 -11.43
N PRO A 90 11.15 -6.75 -11.18
CA PRO A 90 11.96 -7.92 -10.89
C PRO A 90 11.49 -8.62 -9.60
N SER A 91 11.32 -9.93 -9.67
CA SER A 91 11.10 -10.81 -8.52
C SER A 91 12.19 -11.89 -8.47
N ASP A 92 12.56 -12.29 -7.27
CA ASP A 92 13.50 -13.39 -7.03
C ASP A 92 12.85 -14.33 -6.01
N ASP A 93 12.17 -15.35 -6.54
CA ASP A 93 11.35 -16.27 -5.73
C ASP A 93 12.22 -17.23 -4.89
N ASP A 94 13.50 -17.37 -5.24
CA ASP A 94 14.47 -18.24 -4.56
C ASP A 94 15.37 -17.45 -3.59
N ALA A 95 15.07 -16.17 -3.35
CA ALA A 95 15.79 -15.31 -2.42
C ALA A 95 15.06 -15.18 -1.07
N ALA A 96 15.79 -15.36 0.02
CA ALA A 96 15.29 -15.14 1.38
C ALA A 96 16.03 -13.98 2.06
N LEU A 97 15.31 -13.11 2.77
CA LEU A 97 15.94 -12.03 3.55
C LEU A 97 16.75 -12.62 4.71
N GLU A 98 18.07 -12.41 4.70
CA GLU A 98 18.98 -12.91 5.74
C GLU A 98 19.25 -11.84 6.80
N ARG A 99 19.55 -10.61 6.37
CA ARG A 99 19.82 -9.48 7.27
C ARG A 99 19.55 -8.13 6.61
N ILE A 100 19.25 -7.14 7.45
CA ILE A 100 19.19 -5.72 7.09
C ILE A 100 20.55 -5.10 7.44
N VAL A 101 21.11 -4.30 6.52
CA VAL A 101 22.40 -3.64 6.68
C VAL A 101 22.18 -2.19 7.10
N PHE A 102 22.84 -1.80 8.19
CA PHE A 102 22.78 -0.47 8.76
C PHE A 102 24.14 0.22 8.69
N GLU A 103 24.11 1.53 8.45
CA GLU A 103 25.26 2.42 8.57
C GLU A 103 24.77 3.69 9.26
N GLU A 104 25.43 4.10 10.35
CA GLU A 104 25.04 5.27 11.16
C GLU A 104 23.56 5.27 11.62
N GLY A 105 22.99 4.08 11.84
CA GLY A 105 21.58 3.92 12.25
C GLY A 105 20.59 3.94 11.09
N GLU A 106 21.05 4.20 9.86
CA GLU A 106 20.23 4.21 8.66
C GLU A 106 20.31 2.88 7.91
N ILE A 107 19.20 2.46 7.32
CA ILE A 107 19.17 1.28 6.46
C ILE A 107 19.79 1.65 5.11
N VAL A 108 20.89 0.98 4.76
CA VAL A 108 21.62 1.17 3.51
C VAL A 108 21.52 -0.02 2.56
N GLY A 109 21.06 -1.18 3.05
CA GLY A 109 20.92 -2.36 2.21
C GLY A 109 20.26 -3.55 2.90
N VAL A 110 20.14 -4.63 2.15
CA VAL A 110 19.78 -5.96 2.64
C VAL A 110 20.76 -6.99 2.10
N ALA A 111 20.95 -8.08 2.82
CA ALA A 111 21.54 -9.29 2.28
C ALA A 111 20.43 -10.34 2.12
N LEU A 112 20.41 -10.95 0.94
CA LEU A 112 19.50 -12.01 0.55
C LEU A 112 20.29 -13.30 0.44
N ALA A 113 19.84 -14.37 1.08
CA ALA A 113 20.33 -15.71 0.80
C ALA A 113 19.78 -16.16 -0.54
N THR A 114 20.64 -16.65 -1.42
CA THR A 114 20.27 -17.18 -2.76
C THR A 114 21.00 -18.50 -3.00
N ALA A 115 20.59 -19.29 -4.00
CA ALA A 115 21.24 -20.56 -4.34
C ALA A 115 22.73 -20.43 -4.66
N ASP A 116 23.15 -19.30 -5.26
CA ASP A 116 24.54 -19.00 -5.62
C ASP A 116 25.34 -18.36 -4.46
N GLY A 117 24.72 -18.21 -3.29
CA GLY A 117 25.28 -17.56 -2.11
C GLY A 117 24.64 -16.20 -1.79
N PRO A 118 25.14 -15.49 -0.78
CA PRO A 118 24.55 -14.24 -0.33
C PRO A 118 24.67 -13.12 -1.38
N ARG A 119 23.57 -12.44 -1.66
CA ARG A 119 23.50 -11.28 -2.55
C ARG A 119 23.18 -10.02 -1.75
N THR A 120 23.96 -8.96 -1.91
CA THR A 120 23.69 -7.68 -1.26
C THR A 120 22.96 -6.74 -2.20
N VAL A 121 21.90 -6.10 -1.70
CA VAL A 121 21.09 -5.13 -2.45
C VAL A 121 21.11 -3.79 -1.72
N ARG A 122 21.53 -2.74 -2.42
CA ARG A 122 21.53 -1.37 -1.88
C ARG A 122 20.10 -0.83 -1.80
N VAL A 123 19.74 -0.29 -0.63
CA VAL A 123 18.44 0.33 -0.38
C VAL A 123 18.58 1.85 -0.47
N ARG A 124 17.75 2.49 -1.30
CA ARG A 124 17.76 3.96 -1.46
C ARG A 124 16.68 4.64 -0.61
N HIS A 125 15.48 4.09 -0.58
CA HIS A 125 14.31 4.74 0.04
C HIS A 125 13.84 4.05 1.33
N GLY A 126 14.04 2.74 1.44
CA GLY A 126 13.60 1.94 2.58
C GLY A 126 13.25 0.53 2.12
N ILE A 127 12.77 -0.28 3.05
CA ILE A 127 12.30 -1.64 2.81
C ILE A 127 10.82 -1.68 3.14
N ALA A 128 10.04 -2.36 2.29
CA ALA A 128 8.67 -2.75 2.59
C ALA A 128 8.66 -4.24 2.91
N VAL A 129 8.07 -4.60 4.05
CA VAL A 129 7.96 -6.00 4.51
C VAL A 129 6.49 -6.37 4.53
N SER A 130 6.13 -7.44 3.82
CA SER A 130 4.79 -8.00 3.86
C SER A 130 4.56 -8.82 5.11
N THR A 131 3.31 -8.92 5.52
CA THR A 131 2.87 -9.78 6.62
C THR A 131 2.71 -11.22 6.12
N GLU A 132 3.22 -12.20 6.86
CA GLU A 132 3.06 -13.63 6.54
C GLU A 132 1.70 -14.17 7.01
N VAL A 133 0.62 -13.44 6.74
CA VAL A 133 -0.73 -13.88 7.07
C VAL A 133 -1.31 -14.55 5.84
N PRO A 134 -1.72 -15.84 5.91
CA PRO A 134 -2.42 -16.47 4.80
C PRO A 134 -3.67 -15.67 4.46
N ALA A 135 -3.98 -15.54 3.17
CA ALA A 135 -5.21 -14.90 2.72
C ALA A 135 -6.45 -15.67 3.21
N ALA A 136 -6.90 -15.35 4.42
CA ALA A 136 -8.09 -15.91 5.03
C ALA A 136 -9.32 -15.19 4.45
N GLY A 137 -9.88 -15.70 3.35
CA GLY A 137 -11.00 -15.03 2.71
C GLY A 137 -11.76 -15.89 1.71
N ARG A 138 -12.82 -16.57 2.18
CA ARG A 138 -13.87 -17.19 1.34
C ARG A 138 -14.86 -16.16 0.76
N ARG A 139 -14.62 -14.86 0.91
CA ARG A 139 -15.56 -13.81 0.50
C ARG A 139 -15.66 -13.80 -1.03
N ARG A 140 -16.79 -14.33 -1.51
CA ARG A 140 -17.17 -14.32 -2.91
C ARG A 140 -17.96 -13.06 -3.22
N MET A 141 -17.83 -12.58 -4.44
CA MET A 141 -18.64 -11.46 -4.92
C MET A 141 -20.05 -11.96 -5.18
N GLU A 142 -21.05 -11.27 -4.68
CA GLU A 142 -22.45 -11.62 -4.91
C GLU A 142 -22.90 -11.21 -6.31
N THR A 143 -22.43 -10.04 -6.76
CA THR A 143 -22.68 -9.48 -8.08
C THR A 143 -21.37 -9.17 -8.80
N ALA A 144 -21.44 -9.04 -10.12
CA ALA A 144 -20.31 -8.57 -10.89
C ALA A 144 -20.08 -7.08 -10.60
N GLN A 145 -18.84 -6.68 -10.36
CA GLN A 145 -18.49 -5.29 -10.05
C GLN A 145 -17.04 -4.97 -10.37
N THR A 146 -16.80 -3.74 -10.80
CA THR A 146 -15.46 -3.16 -10.92
C THR A 146 -15.07 -2.52 -9.58
N LEU A 147 -13.89 -2.85 -9.08
CA LEU A 147 -13.34 -2.31 -7.84
C LEU A 147 -11.99 -1.66 -8.09
N ARG A 148 -11.66 -0.64 -7.29
CA ARG A 148 -10.32 -0.06 -7.28
C ARG A 148 -9.45 -0.83 -6.30
N VAL A 149 -8.26 -1.21 -6.75
CA VAL A 149 -7.21 -1.75 -5.88
C VAL A 149 -6.40 -0.56 -5.38
N ALA A 150 -6.34 -0.37 -4.07
CA ALA A 150 -5.60 0.73 -3.48
C ALA A 150 -4.71 0.27 -2.34
N LEU A 151 -3.55 0.91 -2.24
CA LEU A 151 -2.73 0.87 -1.04
C LEU A 151 -3.25 1.92 -0.06
N VAL A 152 -3.76 1.46 1.07
CA VAL A 152 -4.33 2.31 2.11
C VAL A 152 -3.36 2.44 3.27
N GLY A 153 -3.12 3.67 3.72
CA GLY A 153 -2.32 4.01 4.89
C GLY A 153 -3.02 5.03 5.79
N ARG A 154 -2.29 5.47 6.81
CA ARG A 154 -2.67 6.63 7.64
C ARG A 154 -1.47 7.56 7.80
N SER A 155 -1.74 8.86 7.92
CA SER A 155 -0.78 9.89 8.30
C SER A 155 0.04 9.42 9.51
N ALA A 156 1.36 9.64 9.48
CA ALA A 156 2.29 9.23 10.53
C ALA A 156 2.39 7.71 10.83
N SER A 157 1.72 6.84 10.06
CA SER A 157 1.86 5.39 10.21
C SER A 157 2.94 4.82 9.29
N ARG A 158 3.71 3.83 9.76
CA ARG A 158 4.57 3.00 8.89
C ARG A 158 3.84 1.77 8.32
N PHE A 159 2.57 1.60 8.66
CA PHE A 159 1.77 0.47 8.24
C PHE A 159 0.80 0.88 7.13
N SER A 160 0.62 -0.02 6.17
CA SER A 160 -0.39 0.10 5.12
C SER A 160 -0.95 -1.28 4.80
N ARG A 161 -2.04 -1.33 4.05
CA ARG A 161 -2.56 -2.58 3.49
C ARG A 161 -3.25 -2.34 2.16
N VAL A 162 -3.32 -3.38 1.34
CA VAL A 162 -4.13 -3.32 0.13
C VAL A 162 -5.60 -3.52 0.47
N GLU A 163 -6.44 -2.65 -0.07
CA GLU A 163 -7.90 -2.71 0.04
C GLU A 163 -8.56 -2.64 -1.34
N LEU A 164 -9.76 -3.24 -1.42
CA LEU A 164 -10.68 -3.10 -2.55
C LEU A 164 -11.72 -2.04 -2.22
N LEU A 165 -11.73 -0.97 -3.01
CA LEU A 165 -12.59 0.19 -2.82
C LEU A 165 -13.70 0.20 -3.86
N THR A 166 -14.91 0.52 -3.44
CA THR A 166 -16.02 0.79 -4.35
C THR A 166 -15.89 2.19 -4.93
N ILE A 167 -16.12 2.31 -6.24
CA ILE A 167 -16.25 3.62 -6.90
C ILE A 167 -17.68 4.09 -6.61
N PRO A 168 -17.91 5.29 -6.05
CA PRO A 168 -19.26 5.86 -6.03
C PRO A 168 -19.74 5.98 -7.49
N SER A 169 -20.95 5.52 -7.79
CA SER A 169 -21.50 5.52 -9.17
C SER A 169 -21.74 6.91 -9.78
N ALA A 170 -21.17 7.97 -9.24
CA ALA A 170 -21.23 9.32 -9.79
C ALA A 170 -19.91 10.07 -9.54
N GLY A 171 -19.17 10.38 -10.61
CA GLY A 171 -17.98 11.23 -10.56
C GLY A 171 -16.86 10.71 -11.45
N HIS A 172 -16.37 11.56 -12.34
CA HIS A 172 -15.44 11.28 -13.43
C HIS A 172 -14.16 10.50 -13.01
N PRO A 173 -13.72 9.47 -13.76
CA PRO A 173 -12.62 8.57 -13.37
C PRO A 173 -11.21 9.21 -13.34
N ASP A 174 -11.04 10.45 -13.81
CA ASP A 174 -9.74 11.11 -13.95
C ASP A 174 -9.21 11.83 -12.69
N ASP A 175 -10.07 12.15 -11.71
CA ASP A 175 -9.64 12.98 -10.55
C ASP A 175 -8.79 12.23 -9.50
N LEU A 176 -8.73 10.89 -9.55
CA LEU A 176 -7.97 10.08 -8.60
C LEU A 176 -6.64 9.54 -9.17
N ALA A 177 -6.33 9.83 -10.44
CA ALA A 177 -5.17 9.27 -11.14
C ALA A 177 -3.91 10.16 -11.05
N GLN A 178 -4.01 11.41 -10.60
CA GLN A 178 -2.86 12.34 -10.57
C GLN A 178 -2.20 12.42 -9.19
N GLY A 179 -1.63 11.30 -8.75
CA GLY A 179 -0.57 11.29 -7.73
C GLY A 179 0.81 11.46 -8.37
N ASN A 180 1.04 12.57 -9.10
CA ASN A 180 2.36 12.84 -9.68
C ASN A 180 3.20 13.68 -8.72
N GLY A 181 4.16 13.01 -8.06
CA GLY A 181 5.24 13.65 -7.35
C GLY A 181 6.11 14.48 -8.30
N ALA A 182 6.01 15.79 -8.21
CA ALA A 182 7.09 16.66 -8.65
C ALA A 182 8.12 16.74 -7.49
N PRO A 183 9.41 16.44 -7.74
CA PRO A 183 10.44 16.67 -6.73
C PRO A 183 10.56 18.18 -6.47
N HIS A 184 10.22 18.63 -5.26
CA HIS A 184 10.51 19.99 -4.82
C HIS A 184 12.04 20.17 -4.71
N SER A 185 12.64 20.74 -5.75
CA SER A 185 14.02 21.20 -5.72
C SER A 185 14.13 22.42 -4.79
N HIS A 186 14.62 22.24 -3.58
CA HIS A 186 15.11 23.35 -2.76
C HIS A 186 16.45 23.84 -3.33
N ALA A 187 16.38 24.73 -4.32
CA ALA A 187 17.50 25.57 -4.68
C ALA A 187 17.77 26.57 -3.54
N ARG A 188 18.82 26.29 -2.73
CA ARG A 188 19.44 27.29 -1.87
C ARG A 188 20.10 28.34 -2.77
N ARG A 189 19.61 29.59 -2.75
CA ARG A 189 20.39 30.73 -3.24
C ARG A 189 21.39 31.11 -2.15
N SER A 190 22.66 31.22 -2.56
CA SER A 190 23.74 31.88 -1.81
C SER A 190 23.45 33.36 -1.60
#